data_AF-A0A7K1LRQ3-F1
#
_entry.id   AF-A0A7K1LRQ3-F1
#
_cell.length_a   1.000
_cell.length_b   1.000
_cell.length_c   1.000
_cell.angle_alpha   90.00
_cell.angle_beta   90.00
_cell.angle_gamma   90.00
#
_symmetry.space_group_name_H-M   'P 1'
#
loop_
_entity.id
_entity.type
_entity.pdbx_description
1 polymer ?
#
loop_
_entity_poly.entity_id
_entity_poly.type
_entity_poly.pdbx_seq_one_letter_code
_entity_poly.pdbx_strand_id
1 'polypeptide(L)' 'MKRILLYIGLAISLFLVIQIIAILFTGIQDLTQYGYGFLTGKIILLLVLGTILYFNRKHLRSGS' A
#
# COMPACT_ATOMS: atom_id res chain seq x y z
N MET A 1 6.90 -15.97 -13.09
CA MET A 1 7.22 -15.63 -11.69
C MET A 1 7.16 -14.12 -11.38
N LYS A 2 7.83 -13.23 -12.15
CA LYS A 2 7.82 -11.77 -11.90
C LYS A 2 6.44 -11.11 -11.96
N ARG A 3 5.54 -11.61 -12.81
CA ARG A 3 4.15 -11.12 -12.94
C ARG A 3 3.29 -11.47 -11.72
N ILE A 4 3.44 -12.67 -11.16
CA ILE A 4 2.68 -13.12 -9.98
C ILE A 4 3.05 -12.28 -8.76
N LEU A 5 4.34 -11.99 -8.56
CA LEU A 5 4.82 -11.11 -7.50
C LEU A 5 4.23 -9.69 -7.61
N LEU A 6 4.07 -9.16 -8.83
CA LEU A 6 3.39 -7.88 -9.05
C LEU A 6 1.90 -7.94 -8.67
N TYR A 7 1.18 -9.00 -9.07
CA TYR A 7 -0.25 -9.14 -8.73
C TYR A 7 -0.46 -9.32 -7.22
N ILE A 8 0.40 -10.09 -6.54
CA ILE A 8 0.36 -10.24 -5.08
C ILE A 8 0.65 -8.91 -4.39
N GLY A 9 1.69 -8.18 -4.81
CA GLY A 9 2.00 -6.85 -4.26
C GLY A 9 0.87 -5.85 -4.49
N LEU A 10 0.20 -5.92 -5.64
CA LEU A 10 -0.96 -5.09 -5.97
C LEU A 10 -2.16 -5.41 -5.07
N ALA A 11 -2.43 -6.69 -4.80
CA ALA A 11 -3.50 -7.12 -3.90
C ALA A 11 -3.25 -6.67 -2.45
N ILE A 12 -2.01 -6.81 -1.96
CA ILE A 12 -1.60 -6.33 -0.62
C ILE A 12 -1.75 -4.80 -0.53
N SER A 13 -1.36 -4.07 -1.58
CA SER A 13 -1.51 -2.62 -1.65
C SER A 13 -2.98 -2.20 -1.59
N LEU A 14 -3.86 -2.84 -2.36
CA LEU A 14 -5.31 -2.61 -2.32
C LEU A 14 -5.92 -2.88 -0.94
N PHE A 15 -5.52 -3.98 -0.29
CA PHE A 15 -5.96 -4.30 1.07
C PHE A 15 -5.53 -3.22 2.09
N LEU A 16 -4.30 -2.70 1.96
CA LEU A 16 -3.82 -1.59 2.79
C LEU A 16 -4.67 -0.33 2.60
N VAL A 17 -5.04 0.00 1.36
CA VAL A 17 -5.88 1.19 1.07
C VAL A 17 -7.24 1.07 1.73
N ILE A 18 -7.90 -0.09 1.62
CA ILE A 18 -9.21 -0.32 2.25
C ILE A 18 -9.11 -0.13 3.77
N GLN A 19 -8.05 -0.64 4.40
CA GLN A 19 -7.81 -0.45 5.83
C GLN A 19 -7.59 1.01 6.21
N ILE A 20 -6.84 1.77 5.42
CA ILE A 20 -6.61 3.20 5.66
C ILE A 20 -7.93 3.97 5.54
N ILE A 21 -8.72 3.69 4.50
CA ILE A 21 -10.04 4.32 4.28
C ILE A 21 -10.99 3.98 5.42
N ALA A 22 -11.07 2.71 5.84
CA ALA A 22 -11.90 2.30 6.96
C ALA A 22 -11.52 3.08 8.24
N ILE A 23 -10.23 3.15 8.56
CA ILE A 23 -9.75 3.93 9.71
C ILE A 23 -10.10 5.41 9.57
N LEU A 24 -9.97 5.99 8.37
CA LEU A 24 -10.31 7.39 8.11
C LEU A 24 -11.80 7.69 8.31
N PHE A 25 -12.70 6.80 7.89
CA PHE A 25 -14.13 7.08 7.90
C PHE A 25 -14.85 6.63 9.17
N THR A 26 -14.41 5.54 9.81
CA THR A 26 -15.09 4.98 10.99
C THR A 26 -14.27 5.08 12.26
N GLY A 27 -12.95 5.23 12.18
CA GLY A 27 -12.05 5.13 13.33
C GLY A 27 -11.43 6.43 13.83
N ILE A 28 -11.43 7.53 13.05
CA ILE A 28 -10.70 8.77 13.40
C ILE A 28 -11.07 9.31 14.80
N GLN A 29 -12.33 9.14 15.20
CA GLN A 29 -12.84 9.64 16.49
C GLN A 29 -12.30 8.84 17.68
N ASP A 30 -11.94 7.57 17.47
CA ASP A 30 -11.35 6.66 18.46
C ASP A 30 -9.82 6.51 18.31
N LEU A 31 -9.21 7.26 17.39
CA LEU A 31 -7.78 7.17 17.13
C LEU A 31 -6.97 7.83 18.26
N THR A 32 -6.44 6.99 19.14
CA THR A 32 -5.39 7.41 20.08
C THR A 32 -4.13 7.87 19.32
N GLN A 33 -3.23 8.59 20.00
CA GLN A 33 -1.95 9.04 19.42
C GLN A 33 -1.16 7.91 18.73
N TYR A 34 -1.24 6.68 19.25
CA TYR A 34 -0.64 5.49 18.64
C TYR A 34 -1.37 5.02 17.37
N GLY A 35 -2.69 5.21 17.29
CA GLY A 35 -3.48 4.93 16.10
C GLY A 35 -3.10 5.81 14.90
N TYR A 36 -2.79 7.09 15.15
CA TYR A 36 -2.25 7.98 14.11
C TYR A 36 -0.87 7.54 13.63
N GLY A 37 0.01 7.09 14.53
CA GLY A 37 1.31 6.52 14.16
C GLY A 37 1.19 5.26 13.31
N PHE A 38 0.26 4.36 13.66
CA PHE A 38 -0.01 3.15 12.91
C PHE A 38 -0.59 3.43 11.51
N LEU A 39 -1.53 4.38 11.41
CA LEU A 39 -2.09 4.84 10.13
C LEU A 39 -1.01 5.45 9.23
N THR A 40 -0.17 6.33 9.81
CA THR A 40 0.94 6.96 9.09
C THR A 40 1.94 5.91 8.60
N GLY A 41 2.27 4.90 9.42
CA GLY A 41 3.10 3.78 9.03
C GLY A 41 2.53 2.99 7.85
N LYS A 42 1.21 2.71 7.85
CA LYS A 42 0.52 2.07 6.71
C LYS A 42 0.60 2.92 5.44
N ILE A 43 0.42 4.23 5.54
CA ILE A 43 0.52 5.15 4.38
C ILE A 43 1.93 5.16 3.81
N ILE A 44 2.97 5.23 4.65
CA ILE A 44 4.37 5.18 4.22
C ILE A 44 4.66 3.83 3.55
N LEU A 45 4.22 2.72 4.15
CA LEU A 45 4.41 1.39 3.59
C LEU A 45 3.73 1.24 2.23
N LEU A 46 2.53 1.82 2.06
CA LEU A 46 1.82 1.87 0.78
C LEU A 46 2.61 2.63 -0.28
N LEU A 47 3.17 3.80 0.06
CA LEU A 47 3.97 4.61 -0.87
C LEU A 47 5.25 3.87 -1.29
N VAL A 48 5.94 3.22 -0.35
CA VAL A 48 7.15 2.44 -0.64
C VAL A 48 6.83 1.26 -1.56
N LEU A 49 5.81 0.47 -1.21
CA LEU A 49 5.37 -0.65 -2.07
C LEU A 49 4.93 -0.17 -3.45
N GLY A 50 4.12 0.88 -3.51
CA GLY A 50 3.66 1.46 -4.78
C GLY A 50 4.80 1.95 -5.66
N THR A 51 5.82 2.57 -5.06
CA THR A 51 7.03 3.03 -5.76
C THR A 51 7.81 1.83 -6.31
N ILE A 52 8.06 0.81 -5.50
CA ILE A 52 8.73 -0.43 -5.92
C ILE A 52 7.96 -1.10 -7.07
N LEU A 53 6.62 -1.16 -6.97
CA LEU A 53 5.75 -1.73 -8.00
C LEU A 53 5.80 -0.94 -9.30
N TYR A 54 5.78 0.40 -9.21
CA TYR A 54 5.85 1.30 -10.36
C TYR A 54 7.19 1.16 -11.12
N PHE A 55 8.31 1.16 -10.39
CA PHE A 55 9.63 0.96 -10.99
C PHE A 55 9.81 -0.46 -11.57
N ASN A 56 9.32 -1.50 -10.88
CA ASN A 56 9.35 -2.87 -11.42
C ASN A 56 8.50 -3.01 -12.68
N ARG A 57 7.36 -2.32 -12.77
CA ARG A 57 6.51 -2.33 -13.98
C ARG A 57 7.23 -1.73 -15.18
N LYS A 58 8.03 -0.67 -15.00
CA LYS A 58 8.85 -0.07 -16.07
C LYS A 58 9.91 -1.05 -16.58
N HIS A 59 10.54 -1.79 -15.68
CA HIS A 59 11.59 -2.76 -16.04
C HIS A 59 11.06 -3.98 -16.82
N LEU A 60 9.80 -4.39 -16.57
CA LEU A 60 9.14 -5.47 -17.31
C LEU A 60 8.59 -5.04 -18.69
N ARG A 61 8.42 -3.73 -18.93
CA ARG A 61 7.92 -3.17 -20.20
C ARG A 61 9.03 -2.75 -21.17
N SER A 62 10.25 -2.57 -20.69
CA SER A 62 11.41 -2.13 -21.49
C SER A 62 12.26 -3.27 -22.05
N GLY A 63 11.90 -4.54 -21.78
CA GLY A 63 12.63 -5.73 -22.22
C GLY A 63 11.83 -6.62 -23.19
N SER A 64 10.93 -6.04 -23.98
CA SER A 64 10.23 -6.70 -25.09
C SER A 64 10.65 -6.09 -26.41
#